data_AF-A0A0R2L7F2-F1
#
_entry.id   AF-A0A0R2L7F2-F1
#
_cell.length_a   1.000
_cell.length_b   1.000
_cell.length_c   1.000
_cell.angle_alpha   90.00
_cell.angle_beta   90.00
_cell.angle_gamma   90.00
#
_symmetry.space_group_name_H-M   'P 1'
#
loop_
_entity.id
_entity.type
_entity.pdbx_description
1 polymer ?
#
loop_
_entity_poly.entity_id
_entity_poly.type
_entity_poly.pdbx_seq_one_letter_code
_entity_poly.pdbx_strand_id
1 'polypeptide(L)' 'MIELIGFILTILIVAFQSFAGYKHNKYLGMILPVIFIGSIIYLMAAGRFELTTRNIVMPIVGLVALIGLYGFAGRTKK' A
#
# COMPACT_ATOMS: atom_id res chain seq x y z
N MET A 1 -10.67 -0.81 -19.39
CA MET A 1 -11.07 -1.70 -18.26
C MET A 1 -10.02 -1.72 -17.16
N ILE A 2 -8.74 -1.98 -17.45
CA ILE A 2 -7.66 -2.01 -16.44
C ILE A 2 -7.54 -0.68 -15.66
N GLU A 3 -7.59 0.46 -16.36
CA GLU A 3 -7.55 1.79 -15.72
C GLU A 3 -8.70 2.02 -14.71
N LEU A 4 -9.92 1.60 -15.06
CA LEU A 4 -11.09 1.73 -14.19
C LEU A 4 -10.93 0.87 -12.93
N ILE A 5 -10.43 -0.37 -13.09
CA ILE A 5 -10.18 -1.27 -11.97
C ILE A 5 -9.10 -0.70 -11.05
N GLY A 6 -8.00 -0.19 -11.63
CA GLY A 6 -6.92 0.45 -10.88
C GLY A 6 -7.40 1.66 -10.07
N PHE A 7 -8.28 2.47 -10.66
CA PHE A 7 -8.88 3.62 -9.98
C PHE A 7 -9.75 3.21 -8.79
N ILE A 8 -10.64 2.22 -8.98
CA ILE A 8 -11.51 1.71 -7.92
C ILE A 8 -10.68 1.10 -6.78
N LEU A 9 -9.64 0.31 -7.09
CA LEU A 9 -8.75 -0.25 -6.08
C LEU A 9 -8.02 0.83 -5.30
N THR A 10 -7.58 1.90 -5.96
CA THR A 10 -6.91 3.03 -5.29
C THR A 10 -7.85 3.70 -4.28
N ILE A 11 -9.11 3.94 -4.65
CA ILE A 11 -10.12 4.50 -3.74
C ILE A 11 -10.32 3.57 -2.52
N LEU A 12 -10.44 2.27 -2.75
CA LEU A 12 -10.64 1.29 -1.66
C LEU A 12 -9.44 1.24 -0.72
N ILE A 13 -8.22 1.28 -1.25
CA ILE A 13 -6.98 1.30 -0.47
C ILE A 13 -6.94 2.56 0.40
N VAL A 14 -7.24 3.72 -0.20
CA VAL A 14 -7.25 5.01 0.50
C VAL A 14 -8.31 5.01 1.61
N ALA A 15 -9.53 4.55 1.32
CA ALA A 15 -10.60 4.46 2.30
C ALA A 15 -10.22 3.52 3.47
N PHE A 16 -9.69 2.34 3.16
CA PHE A 16 -9.30 1.36 4.19
C PHE A 16 -8.16 1.89 5.07
N GLN A 17 -7.10 2.43 4.47
CA GLN A 17 -5.95 2.96 5.21
C GLN A 17 -6.35 4.18 6.06
N SER A 18 -7.24 5.03 5.54
CA SER A 18 -7.78 6.16 6.29
C SER A 18 -8.64 5.70 7.47
N PHE A 19 -9.49 4.70 7.26
CA PHE A 19 -10.31 4.10 8.32
C PHE A 19 -9.45 3.45 9.41
N ALA A 20 -8.43 2.69 9.02
CA ALA A 20 -7.49 2.07 9.95
C ALA A 20 -6.73 3.12 10.77
N GLY A 21 -6.30 4.20 10.12
CA GLY A 21 -5.65 5.35 10.75
C GLY A 21 -6.55 6.04 11.76
N TYR A 22 -7.79 6.37 11.35
CA TYR A 22 -8.80 6.99 12.22
C TYR A 22 -9.08 6.15 13.48
N LYS A 23 -9.18 4.82 13.32
CA LYS A 23 -9.38 3.88 14.43
C LYS A 23 -8.13 3.69 15.30
N HIS A 24 -6.97 4.24 14.90
CA HIS A 24 -5.67 4.01 15.54
C HIS A 24 -5.30 2.53 15.67
N ASN A 25 -5.87 1.67 14.82
CA ASN A 25 -5.60 0.24 14.88
C ASN A 25 -4.36 -0.06 14.01
N LYS A 26 -3.22 -0.17 14.67
CA LYS A 26 -1.92 -0.46 14.02
C LYS A 26 -1.97 -1.76 13.22
N TYR A 27 -2.65 -2.79 13.72
CA TYR A 27 -2.74 -4.07 13.04
C TYR A 27 -3.49 -3.93 11.72
N LEU A 28 -4.63 -3.22 11.70
CA LEU A 28 -5.37 -2.96 10.46
C LEU A 28 -4.56 -2.12 9.48
N GLY A 29 -3.85 -1.09 9.95
CA GLY A 29 -3.01 -0.25 9.09
C GLY A 29 -1.87 -1.01 8.42
N MET A 30 -1.32 -2.03 9.09
CA MET A 30 -0.21 -2.84 8.59
C MET A 30 -0.61 -3.93 7.58
N ILE A 31 -1.89 -4.33 7.51
CA ILE A 31 -2.33 -5.44 6.64
C ILE A 31 -1.91 -5.20 5.17
N LEU A 32 -2.28 -4.07 4.57
CA LEU A 32 -1.91 -3.81 3.17
C LEU A 32 -0.40 -3.62 2.96
N PRO A 33 0.33 -2.83 3.79
CA PRO A 33 1.78 -2.75 3.68
C PRO A 33 2.48 -4.11 3.70
N VAL A 34 2.05 -5.01 4.59
CA VAL A 34 2.62 -6.36 4.70
C VAL A 34 2.29 -7.21 3.48
N ILE A 35 1.03 -7.23 3.05
CA ILE A 35 0.61 -7.96 1.83
C ILE A 35 1.38 -7.43 0.61
N PHE A 36 1.57 -6.12 0.52
CA PHE A 36 2.29 -5.47 -0.56
C PHE A 36 3.78 -5.83 -0.56
N ILE A 37 4.47 -5.80 0.58
CA ILE A 37 5.86 -6.29 0.66
C ILE A 37 5.94 -7.77 0.28
N GLY A 38 5.03 -8.59 0.82
CA GLY A 38 4.99 -10.02 0.56
C GLY A 38 4.81 -10.34 -0.92
N SER A 39 3.95 -9.59 -1.63
CA SER A 39 3.75 -9.78 -3.07
C SER A 39 4.99 -9.41 -3.89
N ILE A 40 5.71 -8.35 -3.51
CA ILE A 40 6.97 -7.97 -4.16
C ILE A 40 8.05 -9.02 -3.93
N ILE A 41 8.23 -9.50 -2.70
CA ILE A 41 9.19 -10.57 -2.38
C ILE A 41 8.84 -11.84 -3.16
N TYR A 42 7.56 -12.19 -3.24
CA TYR A 42 7.10 -13.34 -4.03
C TYR A 42 7.43 -13.19 -5.52
N LEU A 43 7.18 -12.03 -6.11
CA LEU A 43 7.51 -11.77 -7.51
C LEU A 43 9.01 -11.85 -7.77
N MET A 44 9.83 -11.36 -6.84
CA MET A 44 11.29 -11.49 -6.89
C MET A 44 11.72 -12.96 -6.83
N ALA A 45 11.23 -13.73 -5.86
CA ALA A 45 11.56 -15.14 -5.68
C ALA A 45 11.10 -16.01 -6.87
N ALA A 46 9.98 -15.65 -7.50
CA ALA A 46 9.46 -16.33 -8.69
C ALA A 46 10.23 -15.99 -9.98
N GLY A 47 11.26 -15.13 -9.94
CA GLY A 47 12.00 -14.68 -11.12
C GLY A 47 11.16 -13.81 -12.07
N ARG A 48 10.02 -13.29 -11.60
CA ARG A 48 9.07 -12.47 -12.38
C ARG A 48 9.27 -10.97 -12.16
N PHE A 49 10.33 -10.60 -11.46
CA PHE A 49 10.65 -9.23 -11.13
C PHE A 49 11.87 -8.78 -11.95
N GLU A 50 11.62 -7.99 -12.99
CA GLU A 50 12.69 -7.36 -13.74
C GLU A 50 13.34 -6.26 -12.89
N LEU A 51 14.66 -6.31 -12.72
CA LEU A 51 15.44 -5.33 -11.96
C LEU A 51 15.61 -4.02 -12.74
N THR A 52 14.50 -3.35 -13.02
CA THR A 52 14.50 -2.00 -13.59
C THR A 52 14.36 -0.96 -12.48
N THR A 53 14.91 0.24 -12.70
CA THR A 53 14.78 1.36 -11.74
C THR A 53 13.33 1.62 -11.37
N ARG A 54 12.41 1.55 -12.35
CA ARG A 54 10.98 1.70 -12.11
C ARG A 54 10.44 0.63 -11.16
N ASN A 55 10.78 -0.64 -11.40
CA ASN A 55 10.27 -1.75 -10.60
C ASN A 55 10.81 -1.73 -9.18
N ILE A 56 11.98 -1.15 -8.93
CA ILE A 56 12.55 -0.99 -7.58
C ILE A 56 11.93 0.22 -6.85
N VAL A 57 11.77 1.34 -7.56
CA VAL A 57 11.29 2.59 -6.95
C VAL A 57 9.78 2.55 -6.68
N MET A 58 8.97 1.99 -7.59
CA MET A 58 7.52 1.97 -7.45
C MET A 58 7.03 1.27 -6.16
N PRO A 59 7.58 0.11 -5.75
CA PRO A 59 7.26 -0.52 -4.47
C PRO A 59 7.58 0.35 -3.26
N ILE A 60 8.72 1.05 -3.28
CA ILE A 60 9.10 1.95 -2.20
C ILE A 60 8.09 3.08 -2.08
N VAL A 61 7.74 3.71 -3.20
CA VAL A 61 6.72 4.77 -3.25
C VAL A 61 5.37 4.26 -2.76
N GLY A 62 4.94 3.07 -3.21
CA GLY A 62 3.68 2.45 -2.78
C GLY A 62 3.64 2.19 -1.27
N LEU A 63 4.74 1.72 -0.69
CA LEU A 63 4.83 1.49 0.75
C LEU A 63 4.78 2.77 1.57
N VAL A 64 5.55 3.78 1.16
CA VAL A 64 5.54 5.09 1.82
C VAL A 64 4.14 5.71 1.73
N ALA A 65 3.46 5.59 0.59
CA ALA A 65 2.10 6.08 0.43
C ALA A 65 1.12 5.39 1.39
N LEU A 66 1.16 4.05 1.50
CA LEU A 66 0.29 3.30 2.40
C LEU A 66 0.50 3.69 3.87
N ILE A 67 1.77 3.72 4.32
CA ILE A 67 2.12 4.06 5.70
C ILE A 67 1.78 5.53 5.99
N GLY A 68 2.08 6.42 5.04
CA GLY A 68 1.80 7.85 5.14
C GLY A 68 0.30 8.13 5.27
N LEU A 69 -0.53 7.42 4.50
CA LEU A 69 -1.98 7.61 4.53
C LEU A 69 -2.60 7.16 5.86
N TYR A 70 -2.17 6.02 6.39
CA TYR A 70 -2.52 5.57 7.75
C TYR A 70 -2.10 6.62 8.79
N GLY A 71 -0.85 7.07 8.73
CA GLY A 71 -0.30 8.02 9.68
C GLY A 71 -0.99 9.37 9.64
N PHE A 72 -1.31 9.87 8.45
CA PHE A 72 -2.06 11.10 8.25
C PHE A 72 -3.47 11.00 8.85
N ALA A 73 -4.20 9.93 8.56
CA ALA A 73 -5.56 9.74 9.06
C ALA A 73 -5.63 9.48 10.58
N GLY A 74 -4.55 8.96 11.19
CA GLY A 74 -4.44 8.89 12.64
C GLY A 74 -4.24 10.25 13.30
N ARG A 75 -3.59 11.21 12.64
CA ARG A 75 -3.35 12.54 13.20
C ARG A 75 -4.61 13.40 13.29
N THR A 76 -5.64 13.12 12.48
CA THR A 76 -6.89 13.90 12.43
C THR A 76 -7.74 13.79 13.70
N LYS A 77 -7.46 12.83 14.58
CA LYS A 77 -8.20 12.61 15.83
C LYS A 77 -7.43 13.03 17.09
N LYS A 78 -6.24 13.61 16.92
CA LYS A 78 -5.34 14.01 18.01
C LYS A 78 -5.48 15.48 18.38
#